data_AF-A0A2M7YMD3-F1
#
_entry.id   AF-A0A2M7YMD3-F1
#
_cell.length_a   1.000
_cell.length_b   1.000
_cell.length_c   1.000
_cell.angle_alpha   90.00
_cell.angle_beta   90.00
_cell.angle_gamma   90.00
#
_symmetry.space_group_name_H-M   'P 1'
#
loop_
_entity.id
_entity.type
_entity.pdbx_description
1 polymer ?
#
loop_
_entity_poly.entity_id
_entity_poly.type
_entity_poly.pdbx_seq_one_letter_code
_entity_poly.pdbx_strand_id
1 'polypeptide(L)'
;GACACLGGIPAIMPSKERGKWYKKIYGEKYQPRGIDALPLSAYAKIDFLIHGCPVDGDEVIRVIEELLSGKKPAYRGYSVCFECKQANNPCRLIDGQAMPAGRQPCLGPITQGGCGAVCVSGGSPCYGCFGLREDANIEGLTNILEGLTDKEEIERYFSMFLSREKL
;
A
#
# COMPACT_ATOMS: atom_id res chain seq x y z
N GLY A 1 3.73 9.22 -5.05
CA GLY A 1 4.12 7.83 -4.79
C GLY A 1 4.02 7.50 -3.31
N ALA A 2 4.06 6.22 -2.96
CA ALA A 2 3.73 5.68 -1.64
C ALA A 2 4.52 6.31 -0.47
N CYS A 3 5.79 6.67 -0.65
CA CYS A 3 6.56 7.37 0.39
C CYS A 3 5.91 8.70 0.80
N ALA A 4 5.48 9.50 -0.17
CA ALA A 4 4.80 10.76 0.11
C ALA A 4 3.34 10.54 0.53
N CYS A 5 2.65 9.57 -0.06
CA CYS A 5 1.22 9.33 0.18
C CYS A 5 0.94 8.64 1.53
N LEU A 6 1.79 7.68 1.92
CA LEU A 6 1.56 6.74 3.02
C LEU A 6 2.70 6.74 4.05
N GLY A 7 3.82 7.43 3.78
CA GLY A 7 5.09 7.27 4.50
C GLY A 7 5.96 6.15 3.91
N GLY A 8 5.34 5.16 3.26
CA GLY A 8 6.01 4.07 2.53
C GLY A 8 6.76 3.11 3.45
N ILE A 9 7.67 2.32 2.87
CA ILE A 9 8.52 1.36 3.61
C ILE A 9 9.24 1.98 4.82
N PRO A 10 9.77 3.23 4.76
CA PRO A 10 10.39 3.85 5.93
C PRO A 10 9.46 4.02 7.14
N ALA A 11 8.14 4.09 6.92
CA ALA A 11 7.13 4.28 7.97
C ALA A 11 6.72 2.98 8.67
N ILE A 12 7.17 1.81 8.19
CA ILE A 12 6.91 0.51 8.85
C ILE A 12 7.47 0.49 10.28
N MET A 13 8.63 1.12 10.47
CA MET A 13 9.32 1.15 11.77
C MET A 13 8.72 2.22 12.68
N PRO A 14 8.24 1.85 13.89
CA PRO A 14 7.73 2.80 14.87
C PRO A 14 8.78 3.85 15.25
N SER A 15 8.37 5.10 15.40
CA SER A 15 9.25 6.23 15.74
C SER A 15 10.09 5.97 16.99
N LYS A 16 9.49 5.32 18.00
CA LYS A 16 10.12 4.96 19.28
C LYS A 16 11.29 3.99 19.12
N GLU A 17 11.30 3.19 18.05
CA GLU A 17 12.36 2.21 17.80
C GLU A 17 13.51 2.77 16.97
N ARG A 18 13.29 3.85 16.22
CA ARG A 18 14.31 4.41 15.33
C ARG A 18 15.57 4.85 16.04
N GLY A 19 15.44 5.42 17.24
CA GLY A 19 16.59 5.78 18.07
C GLY A 19 17.50 4.58 18.39
N LYS A 20 16.91 3.40 18.63
CA LYS A 20 17.67 2.15 18.86
C LYS A 20 18.43 1.74 17.61
N TRP A 21 17.77 1.79 16.45
CA TRP A 21 18.39 1.43 15.17
C TRP A 21 19.47 2.41 14.74
N TYR A 22 19.28 3.72 14.95
CA TYR A 22 20.31 4.73 14.69
C TYR A 22 21.57 4.47 15.52
N LYS A 23 21.43 4.19 16.82
CA LYS A 23 22.55 3.82 17.69
C LYS A 23 23.24 2.53 17.23
N LYS A 24 22.46 1.51 16.85
CA LYS A 24 23.00 0.22 16.40
C LYS A 24 23.77 0.31 15.08
N ILE A 25 23.28 1.11 14.12
CA ILE A 25 23.86 1.21 12.78
C ILE A 25 24.99 2.25 12.71
N TYR A 26 24.79 3.42 13.31
CA TYR A 26 25.69 4.58 13.19
C TYR A 26 26.47 4.91 14.48
N GLY A 27 26.16 4.24 15.59
CA GLY A 27 26.81 4.45 16.89
C GLY A 27 26.15 5.50 17.77
N GLU A 28 26.55 5.53 19.05
CA GLU A 28 25.94 6.39 20.09
C GLU A 28 26.08 7.89 19.85
N LYS A 29 27.08 8.33 19.07
CA LYS A 29 27.33 9.75 18.80
C LYS A 29 26.53 10.29 17.61
N TYR A 30 25.82 9.44 16.89
CA TYR A 30 25.04 9.87 15.72
C TYR A 30 23.79 10.63 16.15
N GLN A 31 23.65 11.86 15.66
CA GLN A 31 22.48 12.71 15.89
C GLN A 31 21.66 12.82 14.61
N PRO A 32 20.54 12.07 14.49
CA PRO A 32 19.68 12.18 13.31
C PRO A 32 19.05 13.58 13.23
N ARG A 33 19.03 14.16 12.03
CA ARG A 33 18.31 15.42 11.76
C ARG A 33 16.83 15.21 11.43
N GLY A 34 16.46 14.00 10.99
CA GLY A 34 15.09 13.67 10.56
C GLY A 34 14.15 13.36 11.74
N ILE A 35 12.91 13.82 11.63
CA ILE A 35 11.87 13.86 12.67
C ILE A 35 10.79 12.77 12.47
N ASP A 36 11.21 11.55 12.09
CA ASP A 36 10.34 10.43 11.70
C ASP A 36 9.89 10.44 10.23
N ALA A 37 9.31 9.33 9.75
CA ALA A 37 8.92 9.14 8.36
C ALA A 37 7.41 9.03 8.34
N LEU A 38 6.79 10.19 8.15
CA LEU A 38 5.36 10.38 8.06
C LEU A 38 4.99 10.72 6.62
N PRO A 39 3.74 10.48 6.20
CA PRO A 39 3.25 10.93 4.90
C PRO A 39 3.37 12.46 4.79
N LEU A 40 3.48 12.97 3.56
CA LEU A 40 3.64 14.39 3.28
C LEU A 40 2.48 15.23 3.82
N SER A 41 1.28 14.64 3.91
CA SER A 41 0.08 15.24 4.51
C SER A 41 0.23 15.59 5.99
N ALA A 42 1.21 15.02 6.70
CA ALA A 42 1.52 15.40 8.07
C ALA A 42 2.22 16.77 8.17
N TYR A 43 2.79 17.27 7.07
CA TYR A 43 3.58 18.51 7.04
C TYR A 43 2.97 19.62 6.20
N ALA A 44 2.16 19.27 5.19
CA ALA A 44 1.53 20.23 4.30
C ALA A 44 0.13 19.78 3.88
N LYS A 45 -0.74 20.74 3.56
CA LYS A 45 -2.01 20.45 2.90
C LYS A 45 -1.73 19.98 1.46
N ILE A 46 -2.32 18.85 1.09
CA ILE A 46 -2.13 18.23 -0.23
C ILE A 46 -3.44 18.24 -1.00
N ASP A 47 -3.39 18.74 -2.24
CA ASP A 47 -4.57 18.82 -3.09
C ASP A 47 -4.87 17.49 -3.81
N PHE A 48 -3.82 16.77 -4.22
CA PHE A 48 -3.92 15.47 -4.88
C PHE A 48 -2.68 14.62 -4.64
N LEU A 49 -2.85 13.30 -4.55
CA LEU A 49 -1.77 12.34 -4.32
C LEU A 49 -1.74 11.31 -5.45
N ILE A 50 -0.59 11.14 -6.11
CA ILE A 50 -0.44 10.06 -7.09
C ILE A 50 0.12 8.82 -6.39
N HIS A 51 -0.67 7.74 -6.32
CA HIS A 51 -0.36 6.54 -5.55
C HIS A 51 0.62 5.59 -6.26
N GLY A 52 1.27 4.69 -5.50
CA GLY A 52 2.13 3.63 -6.02
C GLY A 52 3.59 3.62 -5.55
N CYS A 53 4.21 2.44 -5.50
CA CYS A 53 5.59 2.20 -5.10
C CYS A 53 6.35 1.32 -6.13
N PRO A 54 6.85 1.89 -7.25
CA PRO A 54 6.77 3.29 -7.65
C PRO A 54 5.40 3.68 -8.21
N VAL A 55 5.23 4.97 -8.48
CA VAL A 55 4.07 5.48 -9.20
C VAL A 55 4.02 4.86 -10.61
N ASP A 56 2.83 4.65 -11.14
CA ASP A 56 2.66 4.25 -12.53
C ASP A 56 2.89 5.45 -13.48
N GLY A 57 3.58 5.21 -14.60
CA GLY A 57 3.95 6.27 -15.54
C GLY A 57 2.75 6.86 -16.28
N ASP A 58 1.80 6.00 -16.69
CA ASP A 58 0.58 6.42 -17.37
C ASP A 58 -0.33 7.20 -16.43
N GLU A 59 -0.32 6.85 -15.15
CA GLU A 59 -1.05 7.60 -14.12
C GLU A 59 -0.48 9.02 -13.92
N VAL A 60 0.85 9.19 -13.97
CA VAL A 60 1.47 10.53 -13.93
C VAL A 60 1.08 11.35 -15.15
N ILE A 61 1.15 10.75 -16.34
CA ILE A 61 0.77 11.43 -17.59
C ILE A 61 -0.70 11.86 -17.54
N ARG A 62 -1.61 10.95 -17.16
CA ARG A 62 -3.04 11.26 -17.02
C ARG A 62 -3.30 12.44 -16.09
N VAL A 63 -2.71 12.42 -14.90
CA VAL A 63 -2.93 13.48 -13.90
C VAL A 63 -2.43 14.82 -14.43
N ILE A 64 -1.28 14.86 -15.11
CA ILE A 64 -0.75 16.08 -15.72
C ILE A 64 -1.69 16.58 -16.83
N GLU A 65 -2.16 15.70 -17.72
CA GLU A 65 -3.10 16.06 -18.79
C GLU A 65 -4.43 16.62 -18.25
N GLU A 66 -4.98 15.99 -17.19
CA GLU A 66 -6.18 16.46 -16.52
C GLU A 66 -5.99 17.87 -15.93
N LEU A 67 -4.87 18.10 -15.24
CA LEU A 67 -4.53 19.40 -14.67
C LEU A 67 -4.35 20.48 -15.74
N LEU A 68 -3.62 20.18 -16.82
CA LEU A 68 -3.41 21.10 -17.95
C LEU A 68 -4.73 21.44 -18.67
N SER A 69 -5.68 20.51 -18.65
CA SER A 69 -7.02 20.71 -19.20
C SER A 69 -7.98 21.47 -18.27
N GLY A 70 -7.51 21.94 -17.11
CA GLY A 70 -8.33 22.61 -16.10
C GLY A 70 -9.28 21.68 -15.35
N LYS A 71 -9.09 20.36 -15.44
CA LYS A 71 -9.88 19.37 -14.69
C LYS A 71 -9.26 19.13 -13.32
N LYS A 72 -10.09 18.78 -12.35
CA LYS A 72 -9.62 18.26 -11.06
C LYS A 72 -9.39 16.75 -11.19
N PRO A 73 -8.16 16.24 -10.96
CA PRO A 73 -7.92 14.81 -11.04
C PRO A 73 -8.75 14.04 -10.04
N ALA A 74 -9.20 12.86 -10.47
CA ALA A 74 -9.97 11.93 -9.65
C ALA A 74 -9.27 10.57 -9.61
N TYR A 75 -9.45 9.86 -8.50
CA TYR A 75 -9.04 8.46 -8.38
C TYR A 75 -9.94 7.57 -9.22
N ARG A 76 -9.43 6.39 -9.57
CA ARG A 76 -10.12 5.45 -10.48
C ARG A 76 -11.43 4.87 -9.93
N GLY A 77 -11.67 4.94 -8.62
CA GLY A 77 -12.91 4.49 -7.98
C GLY A 77 -13.08 2.97 -7.85
N TYR A 78 -12.12 2.18 -8.33
CA TYR A 78 -12.10 0.72 -8.22
C TYR A 78 -10.89 0.21 -7.42
N SER A 79 -10.96 -1.04 -6.96
CA SER A 79 -9.87 -1.72 -6.28
C SER A 79 -8.98 -2.47 -7.26
N VAL A 80 -7.79 -2.85 -6.81
CA VAL A 80 -6.89 -3.74 -7.57
C VAL A 80 -7.61 -5.00 -8.07
N CYS A 81 -8.64 -5.48 -7.37
CA CYS A 81 -9.43 -6.64 -7.81
C CYS A 81 -10.06 -6.47 -9.19
N PHE A 82 -10.44 -5.26 -9.61
CA PHE A 82 -11.00 -5.01 -10.93
C PHE A 82 -10.01 -5.36 -12.03
N GLU A 83 -8.80 -4.79 -11.97
CA GLU A 83 -7.71 -5.05 -12.91
C GLU A 83 -7.21 -6.49 -12.81
N CYS A 84 -7.16 -7.04 -11.58
CA CYS A 84 -6.76 -8.42 -11.33
C CYS A 84 -7.68 -9.42 -12.03
N LYS A 85 -9.00 -9.17 -12.03
CA LYS A 85 -9.97 -9.99 -12.75
C LYS A 85 -9.91 -9.79 -14.25
N GLN A 86 -9.70 -8.55 -14.73
CA GLN A 86 -9.48 -8.29 -16.16
C GLN A 86 -8.23 -9.01 -16.71
N ALA A 87 -7.19 -9.13 -15.89
CA ALA A 87 -5.97 -9.88 -16.22
C ALA A 87 -6.12 -11.41 -16.10
N ASN A 88 -7.32 -11.93 -15.75
CA ASN A 88 -7.58 -13.36 -15.50
C ASN A 88 -6.66 -13.99 -14.45
N ASN A 89 -6.22 -13.21 -13.46
CA ASN A 89 -5.38 -13.73 -12.39
C ASN A 89 -6.19 -14.63 -11.44
N PRO A 90 -5.63 -15.76 -10.98
CA PRO A 90 -6.25 -16.58 -9.95
C PRO A 90 -6.33 -15.81 -8.63
N CYS A 91 -7.44 -15.99 -7.91
CA CYS A 91 -7.70 -15.26 -6.68
C CYS A 91 -6.83 -15.78 -5.54
N ARG A 92 -5.95 -14.93 -5.00
CA ARG A 92 -5.06 -15.28 -3.88
C ARG A 92 -5.82 -15.65 -2.59
N LEU A 93 -7.01 -15.10 -2.38
CA LEU A 93 -7.82 -15.36 -1.18
C LEU A 93 -8.65 -16.65 -1.27
N ILE A 94 -8.94 -17.17 -2.47
CA ILE A 94 -9.90 -18.25 -2.68
C ILE A 94 -9.22 -19.49 -3.32
N ASP A 95 -8.43 -19.27 -4.36
CA ASP A 95 -7.98 -20.30 -5.30
C ASP A 95 -6.68 -20.98 -4.85
N GLY A 96 -6.70 -21.58 -3.66
CA GLY A 96 -5.52 -22.24 -3.09
C GLY A 96 -5.02 -23.44 -3.91
N GLN A 97 -5.88 -24.08 -4.70
CA GLN A 97 -5.50 -25.20 -5.55
C GLN A 97 -4.83 -24.77 -6.86
N ALA A 98 -5.09 -23.54 -7.31
CA ALA A 98 -4.53 -22.99 -8.55
C ALA A 98 -3.10 -22.42 -8.36
N MET A 99 -2.57 -22.46 -7.12
CA MET A 99 -1.30 -21.88 -6.77
C MET A 99 -0.36 -22.89 -6.10
N PRO A 100 0.95 -22.89 -6.44
CA PRO A 100 1.95 -23.69 -5.75
C PRO A 100 2.04 -23.40 -4.24
N ALA A 101 1.73 -22.15 -3.84
CA ALA A 101 1.82 -21.67 -2.47
C ALA A 101 0.48 -21.64 -1.71
N GLY A 102 -0.60 -22.20 -2.27
CA GLY A 102 -1.90 -22.18 -1.61
C GLY A 102 -2.58 -20.80 -1.60
N ARG A 103 -3.57 -20.63 -0.71
CA ARG A 103 -4.19 -19.32 -0.45
C ARG A 103 -3.21 -18.42 0.30
N GLN A 104 -3.20 -17.13 -0.01
CA GLN A 104 -2.27 -16.15 0.58
C GLN A 104 -3.01 -14.87 0.97
N PRO A 105 -2.60 -14.21 2.08
CA PRO A 105 -3.11 -12.88 2.42
C PRO A 105 -2.91 -11.91 1.25
N CYS A 106 -3.95 -11.16 0.90
CA CYS A 106 -3.93 -10.25 -0.24
C CYS A 106 -4.77 -9.01 0.07
N LEU A 107 -4.14 -7.84 0.01
CA LEU A 107 -4.78 -6.55 0.31
C LEU A 107 -5.50 -5.93 -0.89
N GLY A 108 -5.55 -6.64 -2.02
CA GLY A 108 -6.17 -6.18 -3.26
C GLY A 108 -7.59 -5.63 -3.11
N PRO A 109 -8.48 -6.23 -2.30
CA PRO A 109 -9.86 -5.75 -2.13
C PRO A 109 -9.96 -4.33 -1.56
N ILE A 110 -9.05 -3.95 -0.66
CA ILE A 110 -9.05 -2.65 0.02
C ILE A 110 -8.09 -1.64 -0.61
N THR A 111 -7.32 -2.04 -1.63
CA THR A 111 -6.29 -1.20 -2.25
C THR A 111 -6.81 -0.50 -3.49
N GLN A 112 -6.47 0.78 -3.70
CA GLN A 112 -6.77 1.51 -4.94
C GLN A 112 -6.20 0.79 -6.17
N GLY A 113 -7.01 0.70 -7.23
CA GLY A 113 -6.55 0.23 -8.53
C GLY A 113 -5.74 1.27 -9.29
N GLY A 114 -5.18 0.87 -10.43
CA GLY A 114 -4.30 1.68 -11.29
C GLY A 114 -2.91 1.06 -11.47
N CYS A 115 -2.62 -0.08 -10.85
CA CYS A 115 -1.32 -0.75 -10.94
C CYS A 115 -1.32 -1.94 -11.92
N GLY A 116 -2.44 -2.17 -12.61
CA GLY A 116 -2.61 -3.31 -13.52
C GLY A 116 -2.52 -4.67 -12.82
N ALA A 117 -2.70 -4.71 -11.50
CA ALA A 117 -2.50 -5.90 -10.67
C ALA A 117 -1.13 -6.60 -10.85
N VAL A 118 -0.07 -5.83 -11.15
CA VAL A 118 1.27 -6.36 -11.51
C VAL A 118 1.82 -7.39 -10.54
N CYS A 119 1.65 -7.20 -9.23
CA CYS A 119 2.10 -8.16 -8.22
C CYS A 119 1.41 -9.53 -8.38
N VAL A 120 0.10 -9.51 -8.63
CA VAL A 120 -0.69 -10.73 -8.78
C VAL A 120 -0.35 -11.42 -10.08
N SER A 121 -0.21 -10.67 -11.18
CA SER A 121 0.26 -11.22 -12.46
C SER A 121 1.66 -11.84 -12.34
N GLY A 122 2.52 -11.25 -11.50
CA GLY A 122 3.87 -11.74 -11.20
C GLY A 122 3.95 -12.92 -10.21
N GLY A 123 2.82 -13.39 -9.67
CA GLY A 123 2.78 -14.55 -8.76
C GLY A 123 2.65 -14.21 -7.26
N SER A 124 2.79 -12.95 -6.87
CA SER A 124 2.69 -12.51 -5.47
C SER A 124 1.28 -12.00 -5.12
N PRO A 125 0.91 -11.89 -3.83
CA PRO A 125 -0.29 -11.16 -3.45
C PRO A 125 -0.14 -9.64 -3.60
N CYS A 126 -1.27 -8.93 -3.49
CA CYS A 126 -1.25 -7.47 -3.39
C CYS A 126 -0.87 -7.03 -1.98
N TYR A 127 0.02 -6.06 -1.90
CA TYR A 127 0.60 -5.55 -0.66
C TYR A 127 0.08 -4.17 -0.23
N GLY A 128 -0.84 -3.56 -0.97
CA GLY A 128 -1.43 -2.28 -0.56
C GLY A 128 -0.61 -1.03 -0.83
N CYS A 129 0.41 -1.08 -1.69
CA CYS A 129 1.27 0.08 -1.94
C CYS A 129 0.58 1.26 -2.65
N PHE A 130 -0.60 1.03 -3.25
CA PHE A 130 -1.46 2.07 -3.80
C PHE A 130 -2.37 2.72 -2.74
N GLY A 131 -2.31 2.29 -1.48
CA GLY A 131 -3.12 2.84 -0.40
C GLY A 131 -4.57 2.40 -0.43
N LEU A 132 -5.32 2.78 0.61
CA LEU A 132 -6.73 2.41 0.75
C LEU A 132 -7.59 3.07 -0.33
N ARG A 133 -8.50 2.29 -0.91
CA ARG A 133 -9.56 2.82 -1.78
C ARG A 133 -10.61 3.57 -0.98
N GLU A 134 -11.38 4.38 -1.69
CA GLU A 134 -12.64 4.91 -1.14
C GLU A 134 -13.56 3.74 -0.78
N ASP A 135 -14.16 3.83 0.41
CA ASP A 135 -15.04 2.82 1.02
C ASP A 135 -14.38 1.45 1.24
N ALA A 136 -13.09 1.42 1.58
CA ALA A 136 -12.39 0.16 1.87
C ALA A 136 -13.01 -0.55 3.09
N ASN A 137 -13.56 -1.75 2.88
CA ASN A 137 -14.06 -2.59 3.96
C ASN A 137 -12.92 -3.36 4.64
N ILE A 138 -12.19 -2.68 5.52
CA ILE A 138 -11.04 -3.25 6.25
C ILE A 138 -11.50 -4.39 7.15
N GLU A 139 -12.55 -4.19 7.95
CA GLU A 139 -13.08 -5.20 8.87
C GLU A 139 -13.47 -6.50 8.14
N GLY A 140 -14.20 -6.38 7.03
CA GLY A 140 -14.57 -7.52 6.21
C GLY A 140 -13.37 -8.27 5.64
N LEU A 141 -12.32 -7.55 5.22
CA LEU A 141 -11.09 -8.20 4.77
C LEU A 141 -10.36 -8.88 5.93
N THR A 142 -10.25 -8.23 7.09
CA THR A 142 -9.62 -8.81 8.29
C THR A 142 -10.29 -10.12 8.69
N ASN A 143 -11.62 -10.16 8.75
CA ASN A 143 -12.38 -11.37 9.06
C ASN A 143 -12.09 -12.53 8.07
N ILE A 144 -11.90 -12.22 6.79
CA ILE A 144 -11.51 -13.23 5.79
C ILE A 144 -10.08 -13.73 6.05
N LEU A 145 -9.16 -12.82 6.37
CA LEU A 145 -7.76 -13.14 6.61
C LEU A 145 -7.53 -13.95 7.90
N GLU A 146 -8.33 -13.72 8.94
CA GLU A 146 -8.30 -14.52 10.18
C GLU A 146 -8.66 -16.00 9.95
N GLY A 147 -9.45 -16.28 8.91
CA GLY A 147 -9.73 -17.65 8.45
C GLY A 147 -8.62 -18.27 7.58
N LEU A 148 -7.60 -17.50 7.22
CA LEU A 148 -6.53 -17.89 6.29
C LEU A 148 -5.16 -18.04 6.96
N THR A 149 -4.85 -17.17 7.92
CA THR A 149 -3.54 -17.12 8.57
C THR A 149 -3.65 -16.56 9.99
N ASP A 150 -2.53 -16.56 10.73
CA ASP A 150 -2.49 -16.04 12.08
C ASP A 150 -2.48 -14.49 12.12
N LYS A 151 -2.77 -13.95 13.30
CA LYS A 151 -2.85 -12.50 13.51
C LYS A 151 -1.52 -11.79 13.24
N GLU A 152 -0.39 -12.43 13.51
CA GLU A 152 0.94 -11.82 13.32
C GLU A 152 1.23 -11.59 11.83
N GLU A 153 0.89 -12.57 10.99
CA GLU A 153 1.03 -12.46 9.54
C GLU A 153 0.07 -11.41 8.95
N ILE A 154 -1.16 -11.32 9.46
CA ILE A 154 -2.10 -10.26 9.08
C ILE A 154 -1.50 -8.89 9.38
N GLU A 155 -1.04 -8.67 10.61
CA GLU A 155 -0.41 -7.42 11.02
C GLU A 155 0.82 -7.09 10.17
N ARG A 156 1.60 -8.11 9.76
CA ARG A 156 2.75 -7.94 8.86
C ARG A 156 2.35 -7.41 7.49
N TYR A 157 1.31 -7.98 6.88
CA TYR A 157 0.81 -7.50 5.58
C TYR A 157 0.29 -6.07 5.66
N PHE A 158 -0.55 -5.79 6.65
CA PHE A 158 -1.14 -4.48 6.83
C PHE A 158 -0.08 -3.41 7.10
N SER A 159 0.84 -3.67 8.02
CA SER A 159 1.86 -2.70 8.43
C SER A 159 2.85 -2.30 7.33
N MET A 160 2.94 -3.05 6.23
CA MET A 160 3.94 -2.79 5.19
C MET A 160 3.72 -1.46 4.45
N PHE A 161 2.46 -1.10 4.19
CA PHE A 161 2.10 0.17 3.53
C PHE A 161 0.92 0.89 4.19
N LEU A 162 0.15 0.23 5.05
CA LEU A 162 -0.95 0.84 5.77
C LEU A 162 -0.48 1.13 7.21
N SER A 163 -0.52 2.42 7.59
CA SER A 163 -0.12 2.82 8.94
C SER A 163 -1.00 2.12 9.98
N ARG A 164 -0.35 1.58 11.02
CA ARG A 164 -1.01 0.94 12.18
C ARG A 164 -1.99 1.85 12.91
N GLU A 165 -1.89 3.17 12.77
CA GLU A 165 -2.78 4.13 13.43
C GLU A 165 -4.13 4.31 12.72
N LYS A 166 -4.30 3.73 11.52
CA LYS A 166 -5.52 3.84 10.69
C LYS A 166 -6.22 2.49 10.45
N LEU A 167 -5.86 1.47 11.23
CA LEU A 167 -6.48 0.15 11.28
C LEU A 167 -7.21 -0.01 12.61
#